data_AF-A0A5N5M1Z5-F1
#
_entry.id   AF-A0A5N5M1Z5-F1
#
_cell.length_a   1.000
_cell.length_b   1.000
_cell.length_c   1.000
_cell.angle_alpha   90.00
_cell.angle_beta   90.00
_cell.angle_gamma   90.00
#
_symmetry.space_group_name_H-M   'P 1'
#
loop_
_entity.id
_entity.type
_entity.pdbx_description
1 polymer ?
#
loop_
_entity_poly.entity_id
_entity_poly.type
_entity_poly.pdbx_seq_one_letter_code
_entity_poly.pdbx_strand_id
1 'polypeptide(L)'
;MTKTPGSAAPCPDVGDMIPSVHWPSPAAQQPEQQSRAAALRAAPPELRVTCEPCVAQTEPQLHQPNSSGLSCGSQPDEESVCSDSGFGGSPASSLGLRKLSDCSSVGLSPTSSFEEYEEEVSGITEGRDAATRHDAEKNKNMVNWSPVVVPLKKRAPWVQVVGHAGNFQTGGDGKLLKKYCASEQQCLQRLMDDVLRPFVPAYHGVTRRDEQDYNLMDDLLSYFDSPCIMDCKMGSRTYLEEELKKARKNPQPRKDMYEKMVAVDPEAPTPEEKVQQAVLKTRYMQWRETLSSTATLGFRIEGIKKSDGMCNTNFKRTKSKEEVMQALDDFVDSSVSLLRNYQQRLKELRLVLEKSDFFKTHEVVGSSLLFVHDQSGRAGVWMIDFGKTVSVPPPLTLDHRSPWAEGNREDGYLWGLDNFIDILTDMLPVQ
;
A
#
# COMPACT_ATOMS: atom_id res chain seq x y z
N MET A 1 -19.06 36.56 75.99
CA MET A 1 -18.16 36.86 74.86
C MET A 1 -18.22 35.68 73.90
N THR A 2 -19.07 35.79 72.87
CA THR A 2 -18.71 35.74 71.42
C THR A 2 -18.26 34.36 70.96
N LYS A 3 -19.18 33.48 70.54
CA LYS A 3 -19.85 33.34 69.21
C LYS A 3 -19.21 32.20 68.37
N THR A 4 -19.77 31.00 68.55
CA THR A 4 -19.93 29.88 67.60
C THR A 4 -21.05 30.19 66.56
N PRO A 5 -21.46 29.29 65.64
CA PRO A 5 -20.77 28.42 64.67
C PRO A 5 -21.37 28.61 63.23
N GLY A 6 -20.91 27.82 62.25
CA GLY A 6 -21.29 27.96 60.83
C GLY A 6 -22.58 27.27 60.36
N SER A 7 -22.87 27.36 59.06
CA SER A 7 -23.40 26.30 58.17
C SER A 7 -23.73 26.84 56.75
N ALA A 8 -23.47 25.99 55.75
CA ALA A 8 -24.01 25.79 54.38
C ALA A 8 -24.77 26.88 53.55
N ALA A 9 -24.29 27.03 52.29
CA ALA A 9 -24.93 27.14 50.95
C ALA A 9 -26.07 28.18 50.69
N PRO A 10 -26.19 28.80 49.48
CA PRO A 10 -26.68 28.09 48.27
C PRO A 10 -26.19 28.60 46.88
N CYS A 11 -26.49 27.85 45.82
CA CYS A 11 -26.37 28.25 44.40
C CYS A 11 -27.35 29.36 44.00
N PRO A 12 -27.11 30.03 42.86
CA PRO A 12 -28.07 29.91 41.76
C PRO A 12 -27.44 29.74 40.36
N ASP A 13 -28.34 29.41 39.44
CA ASP A 13 -28.20 28.97 38.05
C ASP A 13 -28.13 30.15 37.04
N VAL A 14 -27.95 29.78 35.76
CA VAL A 14 -28.20 30.46 34.48
C VAL A 14 -27.12 31.38 33.87
N GLY A 15 -26.68 31.03 32.65
CA GLY A 15 -26.36 32.01 31.60
C GLY A 15 -25.05 31.79 30.83
N ASP A 16 -25.18 31.39 29.56
CA ASP A 16 -24.17 31.46 28.50
C ASP A 16 -23.29 32.71 28.56
N MET A 17 -21.98 32.60 28.29
CA MET A 17 -21.21 33.56 27.48
C MET A 17 -19.85 32.99 27.06
N ILE A 18 -19.77 32.64 25.78
CA ILE A 18 -18.54 32.42 25.00
C ILE A 18 -17.80 33.76 24.87
N PRO A 19 -16.48 33.87 25.13
CA PRO A 19 -15.72 35.04 24.71
C PRO A 19 -15.40 34.93 23.22
N SER A 20 -16.19 35.62 22.39
CA SER A 20 -15.88 35.93 21.00
C SER A 20 -14.60 36.76 20.93
N VAL A 21 -13.53 36.17 20.41
CA VAL A 21 -12.31 36.90 20.03
C VAL A 21 -12.61 37.64 18.72
N HIS A 22 -12.63 38.97 18.81
CA HIS A 22 -12.82 39.89 17.71
C HIS A 22 -11.69 39.75 16.66
N TRP A 23 -12.06 39.40 15.43
CA TRP A 23 -11.22 39.60 14.25
C TRP A 23 -11.59 40.95 13.59
N PRO A 24 -10.62 41.85 13.31
CA PRO A 24 -10.92 43.07 12.58
C PRO A 24 -11.06 42.75 11.07
N SER A 25 -12.17 43.19 10.49
CA SER A 25 -12.40 43.19 9.03
C SER A 25 -12.07 44.56 8.40
N PRO A 26 -11.83 44.62 7.08
CA PRO A 26 -10.71 45.36 6.50
C PRO A 26 -11.06 46.76 6.02
N ALA A 27 -10.07 47.65 6.08
CA ALA A 27 -10.09 48.93 5.38
C ALA A 27 -9.76 48.72 3.89
N ALA A 28 -10.61 49.29 3.04
CA ALA A 28 -10.50 49.28 1.60
C ALA A 28 -9.29 50.07 1.10
N GLN A 29 -8.50 49.46 0.20
CA GLN A 29 -7.68 50.17 -0.78
C GLN A 29 -7.87 49.54 -2.16
N GLN A 30 -8.07 50.42 -3.14
CA GLN A 30 -8.36 50.15 -4.55
C GLN A 30 -7.09 49.80 -5.36
N PRO A 31 -7.22 49.34 -6.62
CA PRO A 31 -6.41 48.26 -7.17
C PRO A 31 -5.17 48.74 -7.94
N GLU A 32 -4.03 48.10 -7.68
CA GLU A 32 -2.89 48.11 -8.61
C GLU A 32 -2.94 46.90 -9.54
N GLN A 33 -2.88 47.20 -10.84
CA GLN A 33 -2.71 46.24 -11.92
C GLN A 33 -1.33 45.57 -11.85
N GLN A 34 -1.27 44.26 -11.64
CA GLN A 34 -0.07 43.48 -11.97
C GLN A 34 -0.42 42.18 -12.70
N SER A 35 -0.13 42.21 -14.00
CA SER A 35 0.41 41.15 -14.87
C SER A 35 0.22 39.68 -14.43
N ARG A 36 -0.59 38.95 -15.20
CA ARG A 36 -0.56 37.48 -15.28
C ARG A 36 0.80 37.02 -15.82
N ALA A 37 1.70 36.59 -14.95
CA ALA A 37 2.82 35.73 -15.33
C ALA A 37 2.37 34.27 -15.17
N ALA A 38 2.06 33.62 -16.28
CA ALA A 38 1.92 32.17 -16.32
C ALA A 38 3.29 31.55 -15.98
N ALA A 39 3.37 30.80 -14.88
CA ALA A 39 4.54 29.99 -14.56
C ALA A 39 4.65 28.86 -15.59
N LEU A 40 5.44 29.08 -16.63
CA LEU A 40 5.93 28.04 -17.53
C LEU A 40 6.73 27.04 -16.68
N ARG A 41 6.17 25.84 -16.49
CA ARG A 41 6.87 24.69 -15.91
C ARG A 41 8.07 24.37 -16.80
N ALA A 42 9.28 24.45 -16.25
CA ALA A 42 10.46 23.87 -16.87
C ALA A 42 10.29 22.33 -16.89
N ALA A 43 10.51 21.72 -18.05
CA ALA A 43 10.58 20.27 -18.16
C ALA A 43 11.75 19.74 -17.31
N PRO A 44 11.64 18.55 -16.70
CA PRO A 44 12.74 17.93 -15.97
C PRO A 44 13.94 17.70 -16.93
N PRO A 45 15.19 17.76 -16.42
CA PRO A 45 16.37 17.68 -17.28
C PRO A 45 16.45 16.31 -17.97
N GLU A 46 16.46 16.31 -19.31
CA GLU A 46 16.74 15.13 -20.11
C GLU A 46 18.19 14.66 -19.88
N LEU A 47 18.34 13.43 -19.40
CA LEU A 47 19.62 12.72 -19.39
C LEU A 47 19.98 12.33 -20.84
N ARG A 48 20.77 13.17 -21.52
CA ARG A 48 21.43 12.79 -22.78
C ARG A 48 22.78 12.16 -22.46
N VAL A 49 22.89 10.86 -22.72
CA VAL A 49 24.18 10.14 -22.69
C VAL A 49 24.77 10.22 -24.09
N THR A 50 25.72 11.12 -24.32
CA THR A 50 26.58 11.08 -25.51
C THR A 50 27.77 10.18 -25.20
N CYS A 51 27.80 8.98 -25.77
CA CYS A 51 29.00 8.14 -25.76
C CYS A 51 29.97 8.66 -26.83
N GLU A 52 31.06 9.32 -26.44
CA GLU A 52 32.21 9.45 -27.34
C GLU A 52 33.01 8.13 -27.33
N PRO A 53 33.42 7.61 -28.50
CA PRO A 53 34.20 6.39 -28.56
C PRO A 53 35.64 6.65 -28.07
N CYS A 54 36.01 6.03 -26.95
CA CYS A 54 37.36 6.10 -26.42
C CYS A 54 38.31 5.24 -27.28
N VAL A 55 39.32 5.89 -27.85
CA VAL A 55 40.36 5.27 -28.68
C VAL A 55 41.25 4.38 -27.82
N ALA A 56 41.38 3.11 -28.19
CA ALA A 56 42.27 2.16 -27.55
C ALA A 56 43.74 2.56 -27.77
N GLN A 57 44.49 2.75 -26.68
CA GLN A 57 45.95 2.73 -26.70
C GLN A 57 46.46 1.54 -25.88
N THR A 58 47.07 0.61 -26.60
CA THR A 58 47.83 -0.55 -26.14
C THR A 58 49.26 -0.10 -25.78
N GLU A 59 49.89 -0.66 -24.74
CA GLU A 59 51.36 -0.89 -24.54
C GLU A 59 51.64 -1.30 -23.04
N PRO A 60 52.76 -1.97 -22.68
CA PRO A 60 52.73 -3.37 -22.24
C PRO A 60 53.12 -3.68 -20.77
N GLN A 61 52.90 -4.94 -20.40
CA GLN A 61 53.14 -5.58 -19.09
C GLN A 61 54.62 -5.66 -18.67
N LEU A 62 54.87 -5.53 -17.36
CA LEU A 62 56.08 -6.00 -16.68
C LEU A 62 55.73 -6.81 -15.41
N HIS A 63 56.44 -7.91 -15.19
CA HIS A 63 56.15 -8.95 -14.19
C HIS A 63 56.90 -8.79 -12.84
N GLN A 64 56.18 -9.09 -11.74
CA GLN A 64 56.56 -9.76 -10.46
C GLN A 64 57.33 -9.01 -9.35
N PRO A 65 57.33 -9.47 -8.06
CA PRO A 65 56.71 -10.68 -7.46
C PRO A 65 55.86 -10.48 -6.17
N ASN A 66 55.25 -11.59 -5.74
CA ASN A 66 54.39 -11.83 -4.58
C ASN A 66 54.91 -11.35 -3.21
N SER A 67 54.01 -10.81 -2.40
CA SER A 67 54.05 -10.98 -0.94
C SER A 67 52.63 -11.16 -0.38
N SER A 68 52.54 -12.07 0.58
CA SER A 68 51.37 -12.67 1.21
C SER A 68 50.54 -11.71 2.06
N GLY A 69 49.22 -11.71 1.84
CA GLY A 69 48.22 -11.12 2.73
C GLY A 69 46.86 -11.80 2.52
N LEU A 70 46.36 -12.43 3.58
CA LEU A 70 45.06 -13.09 3.64
C LEU A 70 43.93 -12.10 3.29
N SER A 71 43.19 -12.39 2.22
CA SER A 71 41.91 -11.75 1.91
C SER A 71 40.96 -12.84 1.44
N CYS A 72 39.99 -13.20 2.29
CA CYS A 72 38.93 -14.13 1.92
C CYS A 72 37.82 -13.32 1.24
N GLY A 73 37.48 -13.75 0.03
CA GLY A 73 36.83 -12.96 -1.00
C GLY A 73 35.46 -12.36 -0.62
N SER A 74 35.29 -11.12 -1.05
CA SER A 74 34.00 -10.46 -1.21
C SER A 74 33.18 -11.23 -2.26
N GLN A 75 32.07 -11.82 -1.83
CA GLN A 75 31.03 -12.31 -2.74
C GLN A 75 30.41 -11.11 -3.48
N PRO A 76 29.96 -11.29 -4.73
CA PRO A 76 29.23 -10.25 -5.44
C PRO A 76 27.92 -9.95 -4.69
N ASP A 77 27.69 -8.67 -4.42
CA ASP A 77 26.49 -8.14 -3.78
C ASP A 77 25.22 -8.71 -4.45
N GLU A 78 24.44 -9.49 -3.70
CA GLU A 78 23.06 -9.79 -4.05
C GLU A 78 22.27 -8.47 -4.06
N GLU A 79 21.90 -8.00 -5.24
CA GLU A 79 21.00 -6.85 -5.36
C GLU A 79 19.64 -7.20 -4.75
N SER A 80 19.39 -6.59 -3.58
CA SER A 80 18.11 -6.38 -2.90
C SER A 80 16.87 -6.63 -3.76
N VAL A 81 16.22 -7.77 -3.51
CA VAL A 81 14.94 -8.21 -4.10
C VAL A 81 13.77 -7.45 -3.47
N CYS A 82 13.86 -6.12 -3.40
CA CYS A 82 12.84 -5.28 -2.78
C CYS A 82 11.96 -4.69 -3.91
N SER A 83 10.81 -5.36 -4.10
CA SER A 83 9.59 -5.01 -4.85
C SER A 83 9.69 -3.95 -5.96
N ASP A 84 10.23 -4.33 -7.13
CA ASP A 84 9.96 -3.63 -8.40
C ASP A 84 8.87 -4.35 -9.18
N SER A 85 7.62 -4.14 -8.78
CA SER A 85 6.43 -4.76 -9.38
C SER A 85 6.12 -4.20 -10.76
N GLY A 86 6.63 -4.89 -11.78
CA GLY A 86 6.11 -4.82 -13.14
C GLY A 86 5.90 -6.23 -13.67
N PHE A 87 4.78 -6.89 -13.31
CA PHE A 87 4.31 -8.06 -14.04
C PHE A 87 2.78 -8.16 -14.08
N GLY A 88 2.30 -8.50 -15.27
CA GLY A 88 0.92 -8.75 -15.66
C GLY A 88 0.96 -9.18 -17.12
N GLY A 89 1.47 -10.39 -17.38
CA GLY A 89 1.39 -11.02 -18.69
C GLY A 89 0.08 -11.77 -18.81
N SER A 90 -0.75 -11.41 -19.80
CA SER A 90 -1.91 -12.21 -20.21
C SER A 90 -1.45 -13.39 -21.07
N PRO A 91 -2.11 -14.56 -21.00
CA PRO A 91 -1.74 -15.72 -21.80
C PRO A 91 -2.30 -15.58 -23.22
N ALA A 92 -1.42 -15.58 -24.22
CA ALA A 92 -1.81 -15.77 -25.61
C ALA A 92 -1.75 -17.27 -25.96
N SER A 93 -2.81 -17.72 -26.61
CA SER A 93 -3.13 -19.08 -27.02
C SER A 93 -2.02 -19.77 -27.83
N SER A 94 -1.59 -20.95 -27.40
CA SER A 94 -0.90 -21.91 -28.25
C SER A 94 -1.71 -23.21 -28.35
N LEU A 95 -2.45 -23.35 -29.46
CA LEU A 95 -2.92 -24.63 -29.97
C LEU A 95 -1.73 -25.42 -30.50
N GLY A 96 -1.58 -26.68 -30.07
CA GLY A 96 -0.51 -27.55 -30.54
C GLY A 96 -0.45 -28.93 -29.85
N LEU A 97 -1.50 -29.71 -30.03
CA LEU A 97 -1.58 -31.19 -30.02
C LEU A 97 -0.40 -31.98 -29.40
N ARG A 98 -0.63 -32.66 -28.27
CA ARG A 98 -0.28 -34.09 -28.10
C ARG A 98 -1.34 -34.82 -27.27
N LYS A 99 -1.63 -36.04 -27.74
CA LYS A 99 -2.70 -36.97 -27.40
C LYS A 99 -2.24 -37.96 -26.31
N LEU A 100 -3.22 -38.71 -25.77
CA LEU A 100 -3.21 -39.86 -24.84
C LEU A 100 -3.63 -39.46 -23.40
N SER A 101 -4.59 -40.10 -22.71
CA SER A 101 -5.67 -41.06 -23.00
C SER A 101 -6.46 -41.28 -21.68
N ASP A 102 -7.76 -41.51 -21.82
CA ASP A 102 -8.72 -42.27 -20.98
C ASP A 102 -8.84 -42.03 -19.45
N CYS A 103 -10.01 -41.56 -19.02
CA CYS A 103 -11.02 -42.40 -18.36
C CYS A 103 -12.35 -41.64 -18.16
N SER A 104 -13.44 -42.35 -18.41
CA SER A 104 -14.84 -41.92 -18.49
C SER A 104 -15.57 -42.00 -17.15
N SER A 105 -16.57 -41.14 -16.93
CA SER A 105 -17.98 -41.53 -16.74
C SER A 105 -18.88 -40.34 -16.35
N VAL A 106 -19.97 -40.22 -17.13
CA VAL A 106 -21.38 -39.82 -16.81
C VAL A 106 -21.62 -38.59 -15.91
N GLY A 107 -22.50 -37.63 -16.21
CA GLY A 107 -23.59 -37.55 -17.17
C GLY A 107 -24.81 -36.87 -16.51
N LEU A 108 -25.33 -35.83 -17.18
CA LEU A 108 -26.68 -35.25 -17.09
C LEU A 108 -26.94 -34.07 -16.11
N SER A 109 -27.08 -32.89 -16.72
CA SER A 109 -27.98 -31.79 -16.30
C SER A 109 -29.44 -32.15 -16.63
N PRO A 110 -30.45 -31.49 -16.03
CA PRO A 110 -31.06 -30.26 -16.64
C PRO A 110 -31.40 -29.18 -15.58
N THR A 111 -31.17 -27.88 -15.78
CA THR A 111 -31.98 -26.82 -16.47
C THR A 111 -33.43 -26.64 -16.01
N SER A 112 -33.78 -25.35 -15.83
CA SER A 112 -35.12 -24.73 -15.70
C SER A 112 -35.81 -24.88 -14.33
N SER A 113 -36.71 -24.02 -13.90
CA SER A 113 -37.08 -22.63 -14.15
C SER A 113 -38.14 -22.38 -13.08
N PHE A 114 -37.97 -21.38 -12.23
CA PHE A 114 -38.86 -21.11 -11.10
C PHE A 114 -40.01 -20.20 -11.59
N GLU A 115 -41.21 -20.77 -11.70
CA GLU A 115 -42.47 -20.03 -11.78
C GLU A 115 -43.23 -20.18 -10.45
N GLU A 116 -43.82 -19.05 -10.09
CA GLU A 116 -44.59 -18.70 -8.91
C GLU A 116 -46.01 -19.33 -8.93
N TYR A 117 -46.72 -19.21 -7.80
CA TYR A 117 -48.18 -19.16 -7.58
C TYR A 117 -48.69 -20.06 -6.43
N GLU A 118 -49.01 -19.35 -5.33
CA GLU A 118 -50.27 -19.36 -4.56
C GLU A 118 -51.10 -20.65 -4.45
N GLU A 119 -51.48 -21.03 -3.21
CA GLU A 119 -52.80 -20.70 -2.62
C GLU A 119 -53.22 -21.71 -1.51
N GLU A 120 -53.49 -21.15 -0.32
CA GLU A 120 -54.52 -21.45 0.69
C GLU A 120 -54.88 -22.85 1.26
N VAL A 121 -54.80 -22.88 2.61
CA VAL A 121 -55.89 -23.10 3.60
C VAL A 121 -56.36 -24.52 4.00
N SER A 122 -56.61 -24.59 5.32
CA SER A 122 -57.39 -25.53 6.14
C SER A 122 -56.59 -26.69 6.74
N GLY A 123 -56.63 -26.96 8.04
CA GLY A 123 -57.37 -26.37 9.16
C GLY A 123 -57.46 -27.39 10.30
N ILE A 124 -57.34 -26.90 11.56
CA ILE A 124 -57.97 -27.34 12.83
C ILE A 124 -57.66 -28.80 13.29
N THR A 125 -57.51 -29.22 14.56
CA THR A 125 -57.92 -28.87 15.95
C THR A 125 -56.96 -29.60 16.93
N GLU A 126 -56.39 -28.94 17.95
CA GLU A 126 -56.76 -29.00 19.39
C GLU A 126 -56.98 -30.37 20.07
N GLY A 127 -56.40 -30.52 21.28
CA GLY A 127 -56.80 -31.54 22.28
C GLY A 127 -55.83 -31.72 23.46
N ARG A 128 -56.14 -31.08 24.59
CA ARG A 128 -55.54 -31.27 25.94
C ARG A 128 -56.02 -32.58 26.59
N ASP A 129 -55.23 -33.18 27.49
CA ASP A 129 -55.61 -33.37 28.92
C ASP A 129 -54.58 -34.15 29.77
N ALA A 130 -54.81 -34.14 31.08
CA ALA A 130 -53.87 -34.02 32.18
C ALA A 130 -53.40 -35.31 32.91
N ALA A 131 -52.26 -35.16 33.58
CA ALA A 131 -51.83 -35.66 34.90
C ALA A 131 -51.80 -37.17 35.25
N THR A 132 -50.64 -37.66 35.70
CA THR A 132 -50.46 -38.41 36.98
C THR A 132 -49.00 -38.33 37.45
N ARG A 133 -48.81 -38.18 38.78
CA ARG A 133 -47.53 -38.11 39.51
C ARG A 133 -46.90 -39.49 39.68
N HIS A 134 -45.57 -39.60 39.68
CA HIS A 134 -44.80 -40.44 40.62
C HIS A 134 -43.35 -39.94 40.72
N ASP A 135 -42.90 -39.83 41.97
CA ASP A 135 -41.58 -39.37 42.40
C ASP A 135 -40.65 -40.59 42.53
N ALA A 136 -39.46 -40.55 41.91
CA ALA A 136 -38.37 -41.50 42.18
C ALA A 136 -37.02 -40.94 41.68
N GLU A 137 -36.20 -40.56 42.66
CA GLU A 137 -34.76 -40.73 42.75
C GLU A 137 -33.84 -40.43 41.55
N LYS A 138 -33.16 -39.28 41.70
CA LYS A 138 -31.76 -38.98 41.33
C LYS A 138 -30.98 -40.14 40.70
N ASN A 139 -30.70 -40.01 39.40
CA ASN A 139 -29.40 -40.35 38.84
C ASN A 139 -28.89 -39.17 38.01
N LYS A 140 -27.86 -38.50 38.54
CA LYS A 140 -27.15 -37.40 37.88
C LYS A 140 -26.29 -38.00 36.75
N ASN A 141 -26.79 -37.97 35.53
CA ASN A 141 -25.92 -38.02 34.35
C ASN A 141 -25.90 -36.62 33.73
N MET A 142 -25.07 -35.76 34.32
CA MET A 142 -24.79 -34.43 33.79
C MET A 142 -23.88 -34.60 32.58
N VAL A 143 -24.49 -34.84 31.41
CA VAL A 143 -23.76 -34.80 30.14
C VAL A 143 -23.38 -33.34 29.93
N ASN A 144 -22.13 -33.01 30.23
CA ASN A 144 -21.53 -31.71 29.96
C ASN A 144 -21.62 -31.46 28.46
N TRP A 145 -22.67 -30.77 28.00
CA TRP A 145 -22.73 -30.17 26.68
C TRP A 145 -21.73 -29.03 26.67
N SER A 146 -20.45 -29.37 26.48
CA SER A 146 -19.51 -28.41 25.93
C SER A 146 -19.98 -28.17 24.49
N PRO A 147 -20.36 -26.93 24.10
CA PRO A 147 -20.65 -26.68 22.69
C PRO A 147 -19.40 -27.08 21.94
N VAL A 148 -19.56 -27.97 20.96
CA VAL A 148 -18.49 -28.34 20.04
C VAL A 148 -17.88 -27.03 19.56
N VAL A 149 -16.62 -26.80 19.93
CA VAL A 149 -15.85 -25.67 19.40
C VAL A 149 -15.71 -25.98 17.92
N VAL A 150 -16.64 -25.45 17.14
CA VAL A 150 -16.55 -25.47 15.69
C VAL A 150 -15.21 -24.80 15.38
N PRO A 151 -14.29 -25.46 14.66
CA PRO A 151 -13.04 -24.84 14.29
C PRO A 151 -13.37 -23.49 13.65
N LEU A 152 -12.85 -22.42 14.26
CA LEU A 152 -12.98 -21.06 13.75
C LEU A 152 -12.70 -21.10 12.25
N LYS A 153 -13.61 -20.57 11.43
CA LYS A 153 -13.52 -20.55 9.95
C LYS A 153 -12.05 -20.38 9.53
N LYS A 154 -11.55 -21.27 8.68
CA LYS A 154 -10.21 -21.15 8.10
C LYS A 154 -10.06 -19.73 7.55
N ARG A 155 -9.19 -18.95 8.19
CA ARG A 155 -8.90 -17.56 7.81
C ARG A 155 -8.37 -17.57 6.37
N ALA A 156 -8.78 -16.58 5.58
CA ALA A 156 -8.32 -16.47 4.21
C ALA A 156 -6.78 -16.43 4.19
N PRO A 157 -6.13 -17.19 3.29
CA PRO A 157 -4.67 -17.13 3.18
C PRO A 157 -4.24 -15.72 2.78
N TRP A 158 -3.04 -15.30 3.22
CA TRP A 158 -2.42 -14.06 2.76
C TRP A 158 -2.45 -13.98 1.23
N VAL A 159 -2.81 -12.80 0.72
CA VAL A 159 -2.80 -12.55 -0.72
C VAL A 159 -1.97 -11.32 -1.02
N GLN A 160 -1.00 -11.50 -1.91
CA GLN A 160 -0.21 -10.43 -2.47
C GLN A 160 -0.91 -9.87 -3.71
N VAL A 161 -1.29 -8.59 -3.69
CA VAL A 161 -1.91 -7.91 -4.85
C VAL A 161 -0.84 -7.46 -5.85
N VAL A 162 0.30 -6.99 -5.35
CA VAL A 162 1.39 -6.40 -6.12
C VAL A 162 2.74 -6.89 -5.56
N GLY A 163 3.76 -7.00 -6.41
CA GLY A 163 5.13 -7.41 -6.04
C GLY A 163 5.55 -8.73 -6.68
N HIS A 164 6.77 -9.18 -6.35
CA HIS A 164 7.32 -10.42 -6.89
C HIS A 164 6.72 -11.64 -6.16
N ALA A 165 6.30 -12.64 -6.94
CA ALA A 165 5.86 -13.91 -6.41
C ALA A 165 6.97 -14.57 -5.56
N GLY A 166 6.58 -15.19 -4.45
CA GLY A 166 7.53 -15.86 -3.54
C GLY A 166 8.26 -14.92 -2.58
N ASN A 167 7.94 -13.62 -2.54
CA ASN A 167 8.48 -12.72 -1.51
C ASN A 167 7.79 -12.87 -0.15
N PHE A 168 6.57 -13.41 -0.12
CA PHE A 168 5.79 -13.58 1.09
C PHE A 168 5.49 -15.05 1.36
N GLN A 169 5.46 -15.42 2.63
CA GLN A 169 4.94 -16.69 3.11
C GLN A 169 4.00 -16.45 4.29
N THR A 170 2.92 -17.21 4.37
CA THR A 170 2.00 -17.16 5.50
C THR A 170 2.71 -17.71 6.75
N GLY A 171 2.73 -16.89 7.81
CA GLY A 171 3.18 -17.30 9.14
C GLY A 171 2.05 -17.98 9.92
N GLY A 172 2.38 -18.53 11.09
CA GLY A 172 1.37 -18.96 12.06
C GLY A 172 0.71 -17.77 12.75
N ASP A 173 -0.49 -17.96 13.31
CA ASP A 173 -1.14 -17.03 14.24
C ASP A 173 -1.30 -15.57 13.76
N GLY A 174 -1.70 -15.39 12.50
CA GLY A 174 -1.92 -14.05 11.92
C GLY A 174 -0.61 -13.27 11.71
N LYS A 175 0.48 -13.99 11.42
CA LYS A 175 1.78 -13.42 11.06
C LYS A 175 2.08 -13.63 9.59
N LEU A 176 2.96 -12.80 9.06
CA LEU A 176 3.43 -12.80 7.70
C LEU A 176 4.96 -12.78 7.68
N LEU A 177 5.54 -13.58 6.79
CA LEU A 177 6.97 -13.62 6.53
C LEU A 177 7.24 -12.92 5.21
N LYS A 178 8.04 -11.86 5.24
CA LYS A 178 8.54 -11.17 4.05
C LYS A 178 10.03 -11.45 3.90
N LYS A 179 10.51 -11.77 2.69
CA LYS A 179 11.96 -11.99 2.46
C LYS A 179 12.78 -10.86 3.08
N TYR A 180 13.86 -11.24 3.75
CA TYR A 180 14.70 -10.28 4.47
C TYR A 180 15.29 -9.23 3.51
N CYS A 181 15.18 -7.97 3.93
CA CYS A 181 15.76 -6.80 3.28
C CYS A 181 16.34 -5.96 4.43
N ALA A 182 17.66 -5.76 4.47
CA ALA A 182 18.33 -5.10 5.60
C ALA A 182 17.80 -3.67 5.84
N SER A 183 17.58 -2.91 4.77
CA SER A 183 17.01 -1.56 4.86
C SER A 183 15.61 -1.57 5.47
N GLU A 184 14.76 -2.49 5.03
CA GLU A 184 13.39 -2.62 5.55
C GLU A 184 13.39 -3.07 7.01
N GLN A 185 14.25 -4.01 7.37
CA GLN A 185 14.38 -4.48 8.75
C GLN A 185 14.77 -3.33 9.70
N GLN A 186 15.75 -2.51 9.32
CA GLN A 186 16.15 -1.34 10.12
C GLN A 186 15.01 -0.33 10.26
N CYS A 187 14.26 -0.08 9.17
CA CYS A 187 13.10 0.82 9.21
C CYS A 187 12.01 0.29 10.14
N LEU A 188 11.62 -0.97 9.97
CA LEU A 188 10.58 -1.61 10.78
C LEU A 188 10.94 -1.62 12.27
N GLN A 189 12.21 -1.88 12.61
CA GLN A 189 12.67 -1.79 14.00
C GLN A 189 12.47 -0.38 14.58
N ARG A 190 12.92 0.66 13.88
CA ARG A 190 12.76 2.04 14.33
C ARG A 190 11.30 2.44 14.45
N LEU A 191 10.46 2.01 13.50
CA LEU A 191 9.03 2.29 13.49
C LEU A 191 8.29 1.67 14.68
N MET A 192 8.82 0.61 15.32
CA MET A 192 8.21 0.04 16.54
C MET A 192 8.35 0.94 17.77
N ASP A 193 9.29 1.88 17.74
CA ASP A 193 9.53 2.87 18.79
C ASP A 193 9.08 4.29 18.39
N ASP A 194 8.51 4.45 17.19
CA ASP A 194 8.02 5.73 16.65
C ASP A 194 6.50 5.89 16.84
N VAL A 195 6.01 7.13 16.79
CA VAL A 195 4.58 7.46 16.83
C VAL A 195 3.79 6.84 15.67
N LEU A 196 4.46 6.47 14.56
CA LEU A 196 3.87 5.77 13.42
C LEU A 196 3.58 4.29 13.66
N ARG A 197 4.00 3.70 14.78
CA ARG A 197 3.76 2.28 15.10
C ARG A 197 2.33 1.79 14.81
N PRO A 198 1.24 2.53 15.13
CA PRO A 198 -0.13 2.08 14.84
C PRO A 198 -0.53 2.11 13.36
N PHE A 199 0.32 2.64 12.49
CA PHE A 199 0.08 2.81 11.05
C PHE A 199 0.98 1.91 10.20
N VAL A 200 1.72 0.99 10.80
CA VAL A 200 2.58 0.02 10.11
C VAL A 200 2.28 -1.39 10.61
N PRO A 201 2.64 -2.47 9.87
CA PRO A 201 2.60 -3.82 10.41
C PRO A 201 3.47 -3.92 11.67
N ALA A 202 2.95 -4.51 12.74
CA ALA A 202 3.78 -4.80 13.91
C ALA A 202 4.92 -5.73 13.50
N TYR A 203 6.15 -5.38 13.88
CA TYR A 203 7.36 -6.11 13.52
C TYR A 203 7.86 -6.95 14.70
N HIS A 204 8.18 -8.21 14.42
CA HIS A 204 8.52 -9.23 15.42
C HIS A 204 9.94 -9.77 15.27
N GLY A 205 10.79 -9.09 14.48
CA GLY A 205 12.18 -9.48 14.25
C GLY A 205 12.39 -10.32 13.00
N VAL A 206 13.59 -10.90 12.91
CA VAL A 206 13.99 -11.78 11.80
C VAL A 206 13.83 -13.23 12.24
N THR A 207 13.35 -14.07 11.34
CA THR A 207 13.28 -15.53 11.51
C THR A 207 13.83 -16.24 10.29
N ARG A 208 14.26 -17.48 10.45
CA ARG A 208 14.87 -18.29 9.38
C ARG A 208 13.98 -19.47 9.02
N ARG A 209 13.76 -19.69 7.72
CA ARG A 209 13.08 -20.87 7.16
C ARG A 209 13.81 -21.33 5.91
N ASP A 210 14.04 -22.63 5.77
CA ASP A 210 14.71 -23.22 4.59
C ASP A 210 16.00 -22.47 4.21
N GLU A 211 16.84 -22.18 5.21
CA GLU A 211 18.10 -21.43 5.09
C GLU A 211 17.97 -19.97 4.61
N GLN A 212 16.75 -19.46 4.43
CA GLN A 212 16.45 -18.09 4.05
C GLN A 212 15.95 -17.29 5.26
N ASP A 213 16.46 -16.05 5.40
CA ASP A 213 16.00 -15.12 6.43
C ASP A 213 14.76 -14.33 5.96
N TYR A 214 13.83 -14.11 6.89
CA TYR A 214 12.57 -13.41 6.69
C TYR A 214 12.32 -12.39 7.81
N ASN A 215 11.80 -11.23 7.43
CA ASN A 215 11.17 -10.28 8.33
C ASN A 215 9.80 -10.83 8.77
N LEU A 216 9.62 -11.05 10.07
CA LEU A 216 8.36 -11.49 10.67
C LEU A 216 7.53 -10.28 11.08
N MET A 217 6.31 -10.17 10.56
CA MET A 217 5.41 -9.05 10.83
C MET A 217 3.96 -9.53 10.98
N ASP A 218 3.06 -8.66 11.45
CA ASP A 218 1.63 -8.97 11.46
C ASP A 218 1.07 -9.10 10.03
N ASP A 219 0.20 -10.09 9.85
CA ASP A 219 -0.65 -10.18 8.67
C ASP A 219 -1.81 -9.19 8.83
N LEU A 220 -1.74 -8.07 8.10
CA LEU A 220 -2.75 -7.02 8.11
C LEU A 220 -4.14 -7.51 7.64
N LEU A 221 -4.20 -8.58 6.86
CA LEU A 221 -5.45 -9.16 6.34
C LEU A 221 -6.11 -10.08 7.35
N SER A 222 -5.38 -10.54 8.38
CA SER A 222 -5.89 -11.50 9.37
C SER A 222 -7.08 -10.98 10.19
N TYR A 223 -7.30 -9.66 10.17
CA TYR A 223 -8.40 -8.98 10.85
C TYR A 223 -9.64 -8.82 9.96
N PHE A 224 -9.65 -9.24 8.71
CA PHE A 224 -10.75 -8.98 7.77
C PHE A 224 -11.37 -10.28 7.27
N ASP A 225 -12.69 -10.26 7.02
CA ASP A 225 -13.37 -11.37 6.36
C ASP A 225 -13.51 -11.09 4.86
N SER A 226 -12.89 -11.92 4.02
CA SER A 226 -12.91 -11.76 2.56
C SER A 226 -12.51 -10.35 2.10
N PRO A 227 -11.29 -9.89 2.42
CA PRO A 227 -10.89 -8.49 2.23
C PRO A 227 -10.83 -8.06 0.77
N CYS A 228 -11.29 -6.84 0.53
CA CYS A 228 -10.90 -6.01 -0.61
C CYS A 228 -9.61 -5.24 -0.25
N ILE A 229 -8.65 -5.22 -1.17
CA ILE A 229 -7.29 -4.70 -0.94
C ILE A 229 -6.91 -3.76 -2.08
N MET A 230 -6.34 -2.60 -1.76
CA MET A 230 -5.75 -1.69 -2.74
C MET A 230 -4.35 -1.27 -2.28
N ASP A 231 -3.37 -1.37 -3.17
CA ASP A 231 -2.00 -0.92 -2.95
C ASP A 231 -1.77 0.40 -3.71
N CYS A 232 -1.42 1.45 -2.97
CA CYS A 232 -1.12 2.76 -3.51
C CYS A 232 0.33 3.14 -3.21
N LYS A 233 1.17 3.18 -4.22
CA LYS A 233 2.55 3.65 -4.10
C LYS A 233 2.58 5.16 -3.87
N MET A 234 3.32 5.58 -2.86
CA MET A 234 3.37 6.98 -2.42
C MET A 234 4.64 7.69 -2.88
N GLY A 235 4.55 9.02 -2.95
CA GLY A 235 5.64 9.92 -3.33
C GLY A 235 5.54 10.40 -4.78
N SER A 236 6.17 11.54 -5.03
CA SER A 236 6.34 12.16 -6.36
C SER A 236 7.42 11.47 -7.21
N ARG A 237 8.23 10.60 -6.59
CA ARG A 237 9.28 9.80 -7.23
C ARG A 237 9.37 8.42 -6.60
N THR A 238 9.91 7.46 -7.36
CA THR A 238 9.92 6.04 -6.98
C THR A 238 11.30 5.36 -7.09
N TYR A 239 12.34 6.18 -7.19
CA TYR A 239 13.74 5.77 -7.14
C TYR A 239 14.51 6.67 -6.16
N LEU A 240 15.55 6.13 -5.56
CA LEU A 240 16.45 6.87 -4.68
C LEU A 240 17.36 7.79 -5.47
N GLU A 241 17.77 8.91 -4.88
CA GLU A 241 18.77 9.79 -5.52
C GLU A 241 20.12 9.06 -5.72
N GLU A 242 20.48 8.18 -4.80
CA GLU A 242 21.67 7.34 -4.93
C GLU A 242 21.55 6.32 -6.07
N GLU A 243 20.33 5.86 -6.41
CA GLU A 243 20.11 5.03 -7.61
C GLU A 243 20.40 5.85 -8.89
N LEU A 244 20.07 7.14 -8.93
CA LEU A 244 20.45 8.03 -10.05
C LEU A 244 21.96 8.20 -10.16
N LYS A 245 22.63 8.48 -9.03
CA LYS A 245 24.09 8.66 -9.00
C LYS A 245 24.81 7.37 -9.42
N LYS A 246 24.35 6.21 -8.95
CA LYS A 246 24.88 4.89 -9.35
C LYS A 246 24.67 4.66 -10.85
N ALA A 247 23.48 4.93 -11.38
CA ALA A 247 23.17 4.75 -12.79
C ALA A 247 24.00 5.65 -13.72
N ARG A 248 24.38 6.87 -13.29
CA ARG A 248 25.29 7.74 -14.06
C ARG A 248 26.74 7.25 -14.05
N LYS A 249 27.22 6.76 -12.89
CA LYS A 249 28.59 6.25 -12.74
C LYS A 249 28.79 4.89 -13.41
N ASN A 250 27.81 4.01 -13.33
CA ASN A 250 27.84 2.68 -13.90
C ASN A 250 26.47 2.34 -14.54
N PRO A 251 26.24 2.78 -15.79
CA PRO A 251 24.98 2.52 -16.48
C PRO A 251 24.79 1.02 -16.71
N GLN A 252 23.69 0.46 -16.22
CA GLN A 252 23.30 -0.93 -16.47
C GLN A 252 21.93 -1.00 -17.16
N PRO A 253 21.90 -0.97 -18.51
CA PRO A 253 20.66 -1.09 -19.27
C PRO A 253 20.04 -2.48 -19.10
N ARG A 254 18.71 -2.52 -19.05
CA ARG A 254 17.91 -3.72 -18.83
C ARG A 254 16.95 -4.00 -19.98
N LYS A 255 17.03 -5.20 -20.54
CA LYS A 255 16.16 -5.66 -21.63
C LYS A 255 14.71 -5.81 -21.19
N ASP A 256 14.49 -6.38 -20.00
CA ASP A 256 13.15 -6.63 -19.49
C ASP A 256 12.34 -5.33 -19.26
N MET A 257 13.02 -4.24 -18.89
CA MET A 257 12.39 -2.92 -18.75
C MET A 257 12.07 -2.28 -20.10
N TYR A 258 12.90 -2.51 -21.12
CA TYR A 258 12.64 -2.04 -22.48
C TYR A 258 11.41 -2.73 -23.06
N GLU A 259 11.34 -4.06 -22.95
CA GLU A 259 10.18 -4.85 -23.40
C GLU A 259 8.88 -4.37 -22.76
N LYS A 260 8.91 -4.12 -21.45
CA LYS A 260 7.76 -3.56 -20.71
C LYS A 260 7.41 -2.15 -21.17
N MET A 261 8.39 -1.30 -21.48
CA MET A 261 8.16 0.05 -21.98
C MET A 261 7.46 0.00 -23.34
N VAL A 262 8.00 -0.78 -24.28
CA VAL A 262 7.44 -0.97 -25.63
C VAL A 262 6.04 -1.58 -25.59
N ALA A 263 5.79 -2.53 -24.70
CA ALA A 263 4.47 -3.15 -24.56
C ALA A 263 3.37 -2.16 -24.15
N VAL A 264 3.72 -1.06 -23.49
CA VAL A 264 2.79 0.01 -23.11
C VAL A 264 2.75 1.12 -24.16
N ASP A 265 3.92 1.53 -24.66
CA ASP A 265 4.08 2.58 -25.66
C ASP A 265 5.32 2.31 -26.53
N PRO A 266 5.14 1.81 -27.78
CA PRO A 266 6.23 1.53 -28.70
C PRO A 266 7.08 2.75 -29.09
N GLU A 267 6.55 3.97 -28.92
CA GLU A 267 7.25 5.21 -29.27
C GLU A 267 7.97 5.86 -28.08
N ALA A 268 7.81 5.31 -26.87
CA ALA A 268 8.46 5.84 -25.68
C ALA A 268 10.00 5.68 -25.61
N PRO A 269 10.62 4.60 -26.13
CA PRO A 269 12.08 4.48 -26.12
C PRO A 269 12.76 5.39 -27.15
N THR A 270 13.93 5.93 -26.82
CA THR A 270 14.73 6.73 -27.77
C THR A 270 15.29 5.87 -28.91
N PRO A 271 15.76 6.46 -30.03
CA PRO A 271 16.41 5.70 -31.10
C PRO A 271 17.57 4.82 -30.61
N GLU A 272 18.37 5.31 -29.67
CA GLU A 272 19.49 4.57 -29.08
C GLU A 272 18.99 3.39 -28.23
N GLU A 273 17.94 3.60 -27.43
CA GLU A 273 17.30 2.55 -26.63
C GLU A 273 16.65 1.48 -27.53
N LYS A 274 16.04 1.88 -28.66
CA LYS A 274 15.49 0.96 -29.67
C LYS A 274 16.58 0.09 -30.31
N VAL A 275 17.75 0.66 -30.59
CA VAL A 275 18.91 -0.10 -31.11
C VAL A 275 19.48 -1.06 -30.06
N GLN A 276 19.61 -0.62 -28.80
CA GLN A 276 20.14 -1.46 -27.71
C GLN A 276 19.14 -2.50 -27.19
N GLN A 277 17.84 -2.29 -27.45
CA GLN A 277 16.73 -3.05 -26.86
C GLN A 277 16.81 -3.15 -25.33
N ALA A 278 17.25 -2.08 -24.70
CA ALA A 278 17.45 -2.00 -23.26
C ALA A 278 17.30 -0.54 -22.81
N VAL A 279 16.79 -0.35 -21.59
CA VAL A 279 16.66 0.98 -20.95
C VAL A 279 17.26 0.94 -19.56
N LEU A 280 17.74 2.08 -19.06
CA LEU A 280 18.16 2.17 -17.66
C LEU A 280 16.95 2.06 -16.73
N LYS A 281 17.15 1.44 -15.56
CA LYS A 281 16.10 1.35 -14.53
C LYS A 281 15.53 2.71 -14.16
N THR A 282 16.40 3.68 -13.86
CA THR A 282 15.98 5.03 -13.49
C THR A 282 15.16 5.71 -14.59
N ARG A 283 15.56 5.56 -15.86
CA ARG A 283 14.83 6.05 -17.04
C ARG A 283 13.45 5.39 -17.20
N TYR A 284 13.34 4.08 -16.95
CA TYR A 284 12.07 3.37 -16.94
C TYR A 284 11.15 3.87 -15.82
N MET A 285 11.67 4.03 -14.59
CA MET A 285 10.90 4.54 -13.46
C MET A 285 10.37 5.95 -13.72
N GLN A 286 11.22 6.86 -14.21
CA GLN A 286 10.81 8.22 -14.58
C GLN A 286 9.69 8.24 -15.62
N TRP A 287 9.77 7.39 -16.65
CA TRP A 287 8.69 7.29 -17.64
C TRP A 287 7.41 6.68 -17.06
N ARG A 288 7.51 5.70 -16.17
CA ARG A 288 6.31 5.20 -15.45
C ARG A 288 5.65 6.29 -14.60
N GLU A 289 6.45 7.16 -13.99
CA GLU A 289 5.95 8.28 -13.19
C GLU A 289 5.19 9.29 -14.05
N THR A 290 5.62 9.54 -15.30
CA THR A 290 4.92 10.47 -16.22
C THR A 290 3.63 9.90 -16.82
N LEU A 291 3.51 8.57 -16.92
CA LEU A 291 2.31 7.90 -17.40
C LEU A 291 1.21 7.73 -16.35
N SER A 292 1.58 7.79 -15.08
CA SER A 292 0.66 7.62 -13.95
C SER A 292 0.42 8.92 -13.20
N SER A 293 -0.41 8.86 -12.17
CA SER A 293 -0.69 9.98 -11.29
C SER A 293 0.49 10.37 -10.40
N THR A 294 1.61 9.62 -10.39
CA THR A 294 2.75 9.89 -9.51
C THR A 294 3.33 11.30 -9.73
N ALA A 295 3.56 11.70 -10.98
CA ALA A 295 4.15 13.00 -11.28
C ALA A 295 3.18 14.19 -11.05
N THR A 296 1.87 13.95 -10.99
CA THR A 296 0.85 15.01 -10.92
C THR A 296 0.11 15.09 -9.59
N LEU A 297 0.01 13.98 -8.86
CA LEU A 297 -0.74 13.83 -7.62
C LEU A 297 0.11 13.25 -6.48
N GLY A 298 1.36 12.80 -6.71
CA GLY A 298 2.25 12.33 -5.65
C GLY A 298 1.94 10.93 -5.10
N PHE A 299 1.14 10.15 -5.83
CA PHE A 299 0.90 8.71 -5.58
C PHE A 299 0.40 8.03 -6.85
N ARG A 300 0.30 6.70 -6.86
CA ARG A 300 -0.43 5.93 -7.88
C ARG A 300 -0.99 4.63 -7.34
N ILE A 301 -2.12 4.20 -7.87
CA ILE A 301 -2.68 2.87 -7.62
C ILE A 301 -1.79 1.86 -8.36
N GLU A 302 -1.27 0.86 -7.66
CA GLU A 302 -0.51 -0.23 -8.28
C GLU A 302 -1.38 -1.46 -8.54
N GLY A 303 -2.37 -1.71 -7.69
CA GLY A 303 -3.30 -2.83 -7.87
C GLY A 303 -4.46 -2.82 -6.88
N ILE A 304 -5.55 -3.45 -7.30
CA ILE A 304 -6.77 -3.66 -6.53
C ILE A 304 -7.14 -5.14 -6.60
N LYS A 305 -7.50 -5.73 -5.47
CA LYS A 305 -8.15 -7.03 -5.38
C LYS A 305 -9.47 -6.87 -4.66
N LYS A 306 -10.57 -7.30 -5.29
CA LYS A 306 -11.91 -7.31 -4.70
C LYS A 306 -12.22 -8.63 -3.98
N SER A 307 -13.26 -8.64 -3.15
CA SER A 307 -13.68 -9.80 -2.35
C SER A 307 -14.18 -10.97 -3.21
N ASP A 308 -14.65 -10.69 -4.42
CA ASP A 308 -15.04 -11.69 -5.43
C ASP A 308 -13.84 -12.42 -6.07
N GLY A 309 -12.61 -12.02 -5.72
CA GLY A 309 -11.37 -12.59 -6.23
C GLY A 309 -10.83 -11.89 -7.48
N MET A 310 -11.56 -10.93 -8.06
CA MET A 310 -11.05 -10.13 -9.18
C MET A 310 -9.83 -9.32 -8.73
N CYS A 311 -8.73 -9.48 -9.46
CA CYS A 311 -7.49 -8.74 -9.24
C CYS A 311 -7.18 -7.92 -10.49
N ASN A 312 -7.10 -6.60 -10.33
CA ASN A 312 -6.74 -5.66 -11.36
C ASN A 312 -5.41 -5.00 -11.00
N THR A 313 -4.42 -5.07 -11.88
CA THR A 313 -3.14 -4.34 -11.73
C THR A 313 -2.91 -3.37 -12.89
N ASN A 314 -3.90 -3.18 -13.78
CA ASN A 314 -3.75 -2.40 -15.01
C ASN A 314 -3.97 -0.89 -14.79
N PHE A 315 -3.25 -0.32 -13.83
CA PHE A 315 -3.29 1.11 -13.50
C PHE A 315 -2.11 1.90 -14.08
N LYS A 316 -1.41 1.34 -15.07
CA LYS A 316 -0.16 1.90 -15.62
C LYS A 316 -0.36 3.29 -16.25
N ARG A 317 -1.59 3.57 -16.70
CA ARG A 317 -1.98 4.83 -17.37
C ARG A 317 -3.03 5.62 -16.59
N THR A 318 -3.40 5.17 -15.38
CA THR A 318 -4.30 5.90 -14.50
C THR A 318 -3.57 7.12 -13.97
N LYS A 319 -3.94 8.30 -14.46
CA LYS A 319 -3.18 9.53 -14.29
C LYS A 319 -4.03 10.70 -13.83
N SER A 320 -5.19 10.91 -14.46
CA SER A 320 -6.04 12.05 -14.14
C SER A 320 -6.71 11.86 -12.78
N LYS A 321 -7.12 12.97 -12.17
CA LYS A 321 -7.85 12.95 -10.90
C LYS A 321 -9.15 12.16 -11.03
N GLU A 322 -9.85 12.33 -12.14
CA GLU A 322 -11.11 11.67 -12.48
C GLU A 322 -10.93 10.17 -12.65
N GLU A 323 -9.87 9.72 -13.32
CA GLU A 323 -9.54 8.30 -13.46
C GLU A 323 -9.24 7.66 -12.09
N VAL A 324 -8.54 8.38 -11.21
CA VAL A 324 -8.30 7.93 -9.83
C VAL A 324 -9.60 7.85 -9.04
N MET A 325 -10.46 8.87 -9.11
CA MET A 325 -11.78 8.86 -8.46
C MET A 325 -12.62 7.68 -8.93
N GLN A 326 -12.62 7.37 -10.22
CA GLN A 326 -13.35 6.22 -10.77
C GLN A 326 -12.83 4.88 -10.23
N ALA A 327 -11.51 4.72 -10.11
CA ALA A 327 -10.90 3.53 -9.54
C ALA A 327 -11.20 3.39 -8.04
N LEU A 328 -11.23 4.50 -7.31
CA LEU A 328 -11.59 4.52 -5.88
C LEU A 328 -13.07 4.19 -5.65
N ASP A 329 -13.97 4.74 -6.49
CA ASP A 329 -15.41 4.46 -6.43
C ASP A 329 -15.70 2.98 -6.71
N ASP A 330 -15.04 2.41 -7.73
CA ASP A 330 -15.10 0.97 -8.01
C ASP A 330 -14.56 0.14 -6.84
N PHE A 331 -13.43 0.56 -6.23
CA PHE A 331 -12.82 -0.14 -5.10
C PHE A 331 -13.75 -0.22 -3.89
N VAL A 332 -14.41 0.88 -3.54
CA VAL A 332 -15.32 0.94 -2.39
C VAL A 332 -16.74 0.49 -2.70
N ASP A 333 -17.03 0.08 -3.94
CA ASP A 333 -18.37 -0.26 -4.43
C ASP A 333 -19.39 0.84 -4.14
N SER A 334 -19.00 2.09 -4.47
CA SER A 334 -19.74 3.33 -4.22
C SER A 334 -20.15 3.57 -2.74
N SER A 335 -19.50 2.88 -1.79
CA SER A 335 -19.80 3.01 -0.37
C SER A 335 -19.24 4.29 0.25
N VAL A 336 -20.15 5.24 0.51
CA VAL A 336 -19.83 6.52 1.17
C VAL A 336 -19.28 6.33 2.58
N SER A 337 -19.71 5.29 3.31
CA SER A 337 -19.20 5.02 4.67
C SER A 337 -17.74 4.58 4.63
N LEU A 338 -17.35 3.74 3.67
CA LEU A 338 -15.97 3.32 3.48
C LEU A 338 -15.08 4.49 3.04
N LEU A 339 -15.53 5.32 2.09
CA LEU A 339 -14.82 6.54 1.69
C LEU A 339 -14.56 7.46 2.90
N ARG A 340 -15.58 7.65 3.76
CA ARG A 340 -15.44 8.46 4.98
C ARG A 340 -14.45 7.85 5.97
N ASN A 341 -14.48 6.54 6.17
CA ASN A 341 -13.55 5.84 7.06
C ASN A 341 -12.10 5.96 6.56
N TYR A 342 -11.86 5.79 5.26
CA TYR A 342 -10.53 5.98 4.68
C TYR A 342 -10.07 7.42 4.77
N GLN A 343 -10.92 8.41 4.44
CA GLN A 343 -10.56 9.82 4.55
C GLN A 343 -10.16 10.20 5.98
N GLN A 344 -10.95 9.76 6.97
CA GLN A 344 -10.65 10.00 8.38
C GLN A 344 -9.33 9.35 8.79
N ARG A 345 -9.10 8.09 8.40
CA ARG A 345 -7.85 7.37 8.69
C ARG A 345 -6.63 8.04 8.05
N LEU A 346 -6.74 8.57 6.83
CA LEU A 346 -5.65 9.29 6.16
C LEU A 346 -5.37 10.65 6.83
N LYS A 347 -6.40 11.37 7.28
CA LYS A 347 -6.23 12.61 8.05
C LYS A 347 -5.50 12.35 9.37
N GLU A 348 -5.83 11.27 10.07
CA GLU A 348 -5.11 10.84 11.27
C GLU A 348 -3.66 10.49 10.97
N LEU A 349 -3.41 9.69 9.92
CA LEU A 349 -2.07 9.34 9.49
C LEU A 349 -1.22 10.59 9.20
N ARG A 350 -1.77 11.58 8.47
CA ARG A 350 -1.08 12.84 8.17
C ARG A 350 -0.61 13.54 9.44
N LEU A 351 -1.47 13.67 10.44
CA LEU A 351 -1.14 14.33 11.71
C LEU A 351 -0.04 13.60 12.50
N VAL A 352 0.06 12.28 12.35
CA VAL A 352 1.09 11.47 13.00
C VAL A 352 2.41 11.53 12.23
N LEU A 353 2.37 11.50 10.89
CA LEU A 353 3.53 11.68 10.02
C LEU A 353 4.24 13.01 10.30
N GLU A 354 3.49 14.10 10.42
CA GLU A 354 4.02 15.44 10.71
C GLU A 354 4.74 15.57 12.07
N LYS A 355 4.52 14.61 12.97
CA LYS A 355 5.13 14.57 14.31
C LYS A 355 6.20 13.49 14.44
N SER A 356 6.37 12.65 13.42
CA SER A 356 7.26 11.49 13.46
C SER A 356 8.72 11.89 13.27
N ASP A 357 9.56 11.51 14.24
CA ASP A 357 11.00 11.69 14.15
C ASP A 357 11.61 10.76 13.11
N PHE A 358 11.06 9.55 12.97
CA PHE A 358 11.42 8.65 11.89
C PHE A 358 11.14 9.33 10.54
N PHE A 359 9.91 9.75 10.31
CA PHE A 359 9.48 10.25 9.00
C PHE A 359 10.31 11.45 8.56
N LYS A 360 10.41 12.50 9.38
CA LYS A 360 11.15 13.73 9.05
C LYS A 360 12.65 13.52 8.77
N THR A 361 13.21 12.38 9.20
CA THR A 361 14.64 12.05 9.04
C THR A 361 14.89 10.90 8.06
N HIS A 362 13.88 10.46 7.32
CA HIS A 362 14.03 9.42 6.30
C HIS A 362 13.48 9.89 4.97
N GLU A 363 14.21 9.62 3.89
CA GLU A 363 13.68 9.65 2.54
C GLU A 363 12.81 8.40 2.34
N VAL A 364 11.50 8.58 2.17
CA VAL A 364 10.51 7.49 2.15
C VAL A 364 10.07 7.22 0.71
N VAL A 365 10.85 6.39 0.02
CA VAL A 365 10.67 6.08 -1.39
C VAL A 365 10.26 4.63 -1.59
N GLY A 366 9.36 4.38 -2.54
CA GLY A 366 8.97 3.03 -2.95
C GLY A 366 8.00 2.33 -1.99
N SER A 367 7.68 2.94 -0.85
CA SER A 367 6.63 2.49 0.06
C SER A 367 5.23 2.71 -0.50
N SER A 368 4.27 1.99 0.08
CA SER A 368 2.86 2.09 -0.29
C SER A 368 1.97 2.33 0.93
N LEU A 369 0.78 2.86 0.68
CA LEU A 369 -0.37 2.73 1.56
C LEU A 369 -1.20 1.53 1.11
N LEU A 370 -1.37 0.56 2.02
CA LEU A 370 -2.22 -0.60 1.83
C LEU A 370 -3.60 -0.32 2.44
N PHE A 371 -4.60 -0.18 1.58
CA PHE A 371 -6.00 -0.03 1.97
C PHE A 371 -6.64 -1.42 2.03
N VAL A 372 -7.34 -1.69 3.12
CA VAL A 372 -8.04 -2.96 3.31
C VAL A 372 -9.42 -2.68 3.90
N HIS A 373 -10.45 -3.29 3.34
CA HIS A 373 -11.78 -3.29 3.92
C HIS A 373 -12.49 -4.61 3.69
N ASP A 374 -13.57 -4.84 4.43
CA ASP A 374 -14.46 -5.98 4.25
C ASP A 374 -15.93 -5.58 4.21
N GLN A 375 -16.79 -6.57 3.96
CA GLN A 375 -18.24 -6.41 3.86
C GLN A 375 -18.89 -5.97 5.18
N SER A 376 -18.21 -6.10 6.32
CA SER A 376 -18.73 -5.60 7.61
C SER A 376 -18.58 -4.08 7.75
N GLY A 377 -17.91 -3.42 6.80
CA GLY A 377 -17.61 -1.99 6.86
C GLY A 377 -16.33 -1.66 7.62
N ARG A 378 -15.59 -2.68 8.08
CA ARG A 378 -14.24 -2.51 8.65
C ARG A 378 -13.32 -1.99 7.56
N ALA A 379 -12.54 -0.97 7.87
CA ALA A 379 -11.57 -0.39 6.95
C ALA A 379 -10.29 -0.03 7.70
N GLY A 380 -9.15 -0.18 7.04
CA GLY A 380 -7.85 0.20 7.58
C GLY A 380 -6.87 0.59 6.50
N VAL A 381 -5.88 1.40 6.89
CA VAL A 381 -4.79 1.85 6.03
C VAL A 381 -3.48 1.75 6.81
N TRP A 382 -2.48 1.14 6.18
CA TRP A 382 -1.14 0.97 6.73
C TRP A 382 -0.07 1.35 5.72
N MET A 383 1.03 1.91 6.19
CA MET A 383 2.26 2.09 5.43
C MET A 383 3.02 0.76 5.38
N ILE A 384 3.44 0.36 4.19
CA ILE A 384 4.19 -0.87 3.92
C ILE A 384 5.36 -0.62 2.97
N ASP A 385 6.22 -1.63 2.81
CA ASP A 385 7.30 -1.67 1.82
C ASP A 385 8.42 -0.62 2.03
N PHE A 386 9.13 -0.71 3.15
CA PHE A 386 10.22 0.22 3.51
C PHE A 386 11.60 -0.18 2.94
N GLY A 387 11.64 -1.08 1.95
CA GLY A 387 12.90 -1.61 1.39
C GLY A 387 13.80 -0.57 0.73
N LYS A 388 13.25 0.59 0.36
CA LYS A 388 13.99 1.74 -0.17
C LYS A 388 13.84 2.99 0.70
N THR A 389 13.33 2.86 1.93
CA THR A 389 13.32 3.97 2.88
C THR A 389 14.69 4.07 3.53
N VAL A 390 15.30 5.26 3.48
CA VAL A 390 16.69 5.47 3.91
C VAL A 390 16.80 6.73 4.75
N SER A 391 17.60 6.70 5.82
CA SER A 391 17.83 7.88 6.66
C SER A 391 18.59 8.97 5.90
N VAL A 392 18.26 10.23 6.17
CA VAL A 392 19.06 11.38 5.70
C VAL A 392 20.17 11.73 6.72
N PRO A 393 21.32 12.28 6.26
CA PRO A 393 22.38 12.72 7.17
C PRO A 393 21.91 13.86 8.08
N PRO A 394 22.11 13.79 9.41
CA PRO A 394 21.88 14.93 10.28
C PRO A 394 22.73 16.14 9.85
N PRO A 395 22.25 17.39 10.03
CA PRO A 395 20.96 17.78 10.62
C PRO A 395 19.82 17.89 9.60
N LEU A 396 19.94 17.29 8.41
CA LEU A 396 18.92 17.40 7.36
C LEU A 396 17.60 16.78 7.82
N THR A 397 16.50 17.46 7.49
CA THR A 397 15.13 16.96 7.62
C THR A 397 14.38 17.23 6.34
N LEU A 398 13.36 16.41 6.06
CA LEU A 398 12.48 16.56 4.90
C LEU A 398 11.11 17.04 5.36
N ASP A 399 10.46 17.88 4.56
CA ASP A 399 9.07 18.31 4.79
C ASP A 399 8.06 17.41 4.06
N HIS A 400 8.54 16.58 3.13
CA HIS A 400 7.78 15.63 2.32
C HIS A 400 6.71 16.25 1.42
N ARG A 401 6.76 17.56 1.21
CA ARG A 401 5.80 18.34 0.41
C ARG A 401 6.48 19.15 -0.67
N SER A 402 7.66 19.68 -0.37
CA SER A 402 8.47 20.46 -1.28
C SER A 402 8.77 19.65 -2.55
N PRO A 403 8.73 20.27 -3.75
CA PRO A 403 9.06 19.57 -4.97
C PRO A 403 10.47 18.97 -4.91
N TRP A 404 10.59 17.73 -5.37
CA TRP A 404 11.89 17.10 -5.50
C TRP A 404 12.79 17.85 -6.49
N ALA A 405 14.02 18.08 -6.07
CA ALA A 405 15.12 18.52 -6.89
C ALA A 405 16.36 17.72 -6.49
N GLU A 406 17.16 17.29 -7.47
CA GLU A 406 18.36 16.53 -7.16
C GLU A 406 19.25 17.26 -6.14
N GLY A 407 19.57 16.57 -5.05
CA GLY A 407 20.31 17.10 -3.91
C GLY A 407 19.44 17.43 -2.69
N ASN A 408 18.15 17.72 -2.86
CA ASN A 408 17.24 18.02 -1.73
C ASN A 408 16.63 16.77 -1.10
N ARG A 409 16.65 15.62 -1.79
CA ARG A 409 16.12 14.32 -1.37
C ARG A 409 14.63 14.29 -0.99
N GLU A 410 13.86 15.33 -1.29
CA GLU A 410 12.42 15.35 -1.05
C GLU A 410 11.72 14.23 -1.81
N ASP A 411 10.78 13.54 -1.18
CA ASP A 411 10.03 12.43 -1.79
C ASP A 411 8.63 12.84 -2.24
N GLY A 412 8.09 13.95 -1.71
CA GLY A 412 6.73 14.40 -1.99
C GLY A 412 5.65 13.48 -1.42
N TYR A 413 5.96 12.70 -0.38
CA TYR A 413 5.02 11.76 0.24
C TYR A 413 3.80 12.45 0.85
N LEU A 414 3.98 13.53 1.63
CA LEU A 414 2.89 14.30 2.20
C LEU A 414 2.12 15.10 1.15
N TRP A 415 2.80 15.59 0.11
CA TRP A 415 2.08 16.16 -1.05
C TRP A 415 1.15 15.12 -1.68
N GLY A 416 1.62 13.88 -1.84
CA GLY A 416 0.80 12.75 -2.26
C GLY A 416 -0.39 12.49 -1.37
N LEU A 417 -0.16 12.42 -0.05
CA LEU A 417 -1.20 12.17 0.94
C LEU A 417 -2.24 13.31 0.99
N ASP A 418 -1.81 14.56 0.88
CA ASP A 418 -2.70 15.73 0.83
C ASP A 418 -3.64 15.64 -0.38
N ASN A 419 -3.10 15.38 -1.58
CA ASN A 419 -3.92 15.20 -2.78
C ASN A 419 -4.89 14.00 -2.66
N PHE A 420 -4.47 12.90 -2.02
CA PHE A 420 -5.34 11.74 -1.80
C PHE A 420 -6.51 12.11 -0.88
N ILE A 421 -6.24 12.79 0.23
CA ILE A 421 -7.28 13.25 1.16
C ILE A 421 -8.25 14.20 0.45
N ASP A 422 -7.75 15.11 -0.38
CA ASP A 422 -8.58 16.04 -1.15
C ASP A 422 -9.48 15.28 -2.15
N ILE A 423 -8.95 14.28 -2.86
CA ILE A 423 -9.73 13.42 -3.75
C ILE A 423 -10.87 12.72 -3.00
N LEU A 424 -10.57 12.09 -1.85
CA LEU A 424 -11.61 11.44 -1.05
C LEU A 424 -12.62 12.45 -0.52
N THR A 425 -12.20 13.68 -0.24
CA THR A 425 -13.09 14.76 0.21
C THR A 425 -14.05 15.17 -0.90
N ASP A 426 -13.58 15.30 -2.14
CA ASP A 426 -14.40 15.66 -3.29
C ASP A 426 -15.37 14.55 -3.70
N MET A 427 -15.04 13.29 -3.42
CA MET A 427 -15.94 12.14 -3.64
C MET A 427 -17.07 12.05 -2.60
N LEU A 428 -16.91 12.67 -1.43
CA LEU A 428 -17.95 12.63 -0.41
C LEU A 428 -19.06 13.64 -0.75
N PRO A 429 -20.34 13.27 -0.51
CA PRO A 429 -21.45 14.19 -0.74
C PRO A 429 -21.28 15.44 0.14
N VAL A 430 -21.54 16.61 -0.45
CA VAL A 430 -21.58 17.89 0.26
C VAL A 430 -22.63 17.80 1.35
N GLN A 431 -22.24 18.08 2.60
CA GLN A 431 -23.14 18.09 3.74
C GLN A 431 -24.02 19.34 3.77
#